data_AF-A0A1Y4CEX9-F1
#
_entry.id   AF-A0A1Y4CEX9-F1
#
_cell.length_a   1.000
_cell.length_b   1.000
_cell.length_c   1.000
_cell.angle_alpha   90.00
_cell.angle_beta   90.00
_cell.angle_gamma   90.00
#
_symmetry.space_group_name_H-M   'P 1'
#
loop_
_entity.id
_entity.type
_entity.pdbx_description
1 polymer ?
#
loop_
_entity_poly.entity_id
_entity_poly.type
_entity_poly.pdbx_seq_one_letter_code
_entity_poly.pdbx_strand_id
1 'polypeptide(L)'
;MGREKGALEMEEKKQPEQYRFFSHRQCEYFPCHRTEHPEDFNCLFCYCPLYALGDKCGGNFKYLENGIKDCSQCLLPHRRNSYDYVIGKYPEIMELARRPKNTP
;
A
#
# COMPACT_ATOMS: atom_id res chain seq x y z
N MET A 1 1.23 -31.70 -44.97
CA MET A 1 -0.02 -31.36 -44.27
C MET A 1 0.28 -31.56 -42.79
N GLY A 2 0.72 -30.55 -42.06
CA GLY A 2 -0.14 -29.50 -41.52
C GLY A 2 -0.43 -29.86 -40.05
N ARG A 3 0.04 -29.02 -39.13
CA ARG A 3 -0.09 -29.13 -37.66
C ARG A 3 -1.57 -29.35 -37.28
N GLU A 4 -1.90 -30.02 -36.19
CA GLU A 4 -2.14 -29.32 -34.91
C GLU A 4 -2.23 -30.33 -33.76
N LYS A 5 -1.26 -30.27 -32.84
CA LYS A 5 -1.45 -30.74 -31.47
C LYS A 5 -2.14 -29.60 -30.73
N GLY A 6 -3.46 -29.67 -30.57
CA GLY A 6 -4.20 -28.78 -29.69
C GLY A 6 -3.87 -29.10 -28.23
N ALA A 7 -2.83 -28.47 -27.70
CA ALA A 7 -2.68 -28.37 -26.25
C ALA A 7 -3.72 -27.35 -25.78
N LEU A 8 -4.79 -27.84 -25.15
CA LEU A 8 -5.67 -27.01 -24.34
C LEU A 8 -4.85 -26.56 -23.13
N GLU A 9 -4.25 -25.37 -23.25
CA GLU A 9 -3.72 -24.63 -22.12
C GLU A 9 -4.90 -24.26 -21.22
N MET A 10 -5.06 -25.00 -20.13
CA MET A 10 -5.91 -24.58 -19.03
C MET A 10 -5.20 -23.41 -18.34
N GLU A 11 -5.63 -22.18 -18.64
CA GLU A 11 -5.25 -21.01 -17.84
C GLU A 11 -5.66 -21.27 -16.39
N GLU A 12 -4.67 -21.50 -15.54
CA GLU A 12 -4.82 -21.61 -14.10
C GLU A 12 -5.37 -20.28 -13.58
N LYS A 13 -6.68 -20.21 -13.34
CA LYS A 13 -7.34 -19.04 -12.76
C LYS A 13 -6.76 -18.80 -11.37
N LYS A 14 -5.74 -17.94 -11.28
CA LYS A 14 -5.18 -17.48 -10.02
C LYS A 14 -6.33 -16.88 -9.19
N GLN A 15 -6.60 -17.49 -8.04
CA GLN A 15 -7.61 -17.00 -7.11
C GLN A 15 -7.29 -15.53 -6.76
N PRO A 16 -8.30 -14.64 -6.69
CA PRO A 16 -8.07 -13.24 -6.37
C PRO A 16 -7.43 -13.10 -4.98
N GLU A 17 -6.29 -12.41 -4.92
CA GLU A 17 -5.45 -12.25 -3.74
C GLU A 17 -6.10 -11.30 -2.71
N GLN A 18 -6.96 -11.86 -1.85
CA GLN A 18 -7.71 -11.08 -0.84
C GLN A 18 -6.81 -10.37 0.20
N TYR A 19 -5.57 -10.81 0.38
CA TYR A 19 -4.64 -10.20 1.34
C TYR A 19 -4.17 -8.80 0.95
N ARG A 20 -4.41 -8.39 -0.30
CA ARG A 20 -3.90 -7.12 -0.87
C ARG A 20 -4.88 -5.97 -0.70
N PHE A 21 -6.14 -6.29 -0.37
CA PHE A 21 -7.22 -5.31 -0.30
C PHE A 21 -8.18 -5.65 0.83
N PHE A 22 -8.44 -4.66 1.67
CA PHE A 22 -9.44 -4.72 2.71
C PHE A 22 -10.18 -3.39 2.75
N SER A 23 -11.50 -3.37 2.94
CA SER A 23 -12.25 -2.12 3.03
C SER A 23 -13.28 -2.21 4.17
N HIS A 24 -13.01 -1.50 5.26
CA HIS A 24 -13.89 -1.50 6.43
C HIS A 24 -14.95 -0.39 6.33
N ARG A 25 -15.93 -0.57 5.43
CA ARG A 25 -16.96 0.45 5.13
C ARG A 25 -17.85 0.83 6.33
N GLN A 26 -17.88 0.00 7.37
CA GLN A 26 -18.66 0.25 8.59
C GLN A 26 -17.87 1.06 9.66
N CYS A 27 -16.59 1.34 9.44
CA CYS A 27 -15.79 2.16 10.33
C CYS A 27 -16.33 3.59 10.41
N GLU A 28 -16.42 4.17 11.61
CA GLU A 28 -16.87 5.56 11.82
C GLU A 28 -15.99 6.61 11.13
N TYR A 29 -14.77 6.24 10.74
CA TYR A 29 -13.85 7.10 10.00
C TYR A 29 -13.87 6.85 8.49
N PHE A 30 -14.68 5.94 7.94
CA PHE A 30 -14.64 5.61 6.52
C PHE A 30 -15.38 6.64 5.64
N PRO A 31 -14.78 7.10 4.51
CA PRO A 31 -13.37 6.97 4.15
C PRO A 31 -12.52 7.96 4.96
N CYS A 32 -11.38 7.51 5.50
CA CYS A 32 -10.58 8.36 6.39
C CYS A 32 -9.83 9.47 5.64
N HIS A 33 -9.70 9.31 4.31
CA HIS A 33 -9.21 10.33 3.40
C HIS A 33 -10.27 10.58 2.33
N ARG A 34 -10.46 11.84 1.94
CA ARG A 34 -11.44 12.22 0.92
C ARG A 34 -11.11 11.52 -0.41
N THR A 35 -12.10 10.90 -1.02
CA THR A 35 -12.00 10.21 -2.31
C THR A 35 -13.34 10.28 -3.02
N GLU A 36 -13.33 10.25 -4.35
CA GLU A 36 -14.52 10.09 -5.19
C GLU A 36 -14.83 8.61 -5.46
N HIS A 37 -13.90 7.70 -5.11
CA HIS A 37 -13.95 6.26 -5.39
C HIS A 37 -13.89 5.42 -4.08
N PRO A 38 -14.93 5.44 -3.24
CA PRO A 38 -14.94 4.69 -1.97
C PRO A 38 -14.90 3.16 -2.17
N GLU A 39 -15.33 2.64 -3.31
CA GLU A 39 -15.23 1.22 -3.71
C GLU A 39 -13.79 0.72 -3.82
N ASP A 40 -12.84 1.60 -4.14
CA ASP A 40 -11.42 1.31 -4.27
C ASP A 40 -10.60 1.72 -3.05
N PHE A 41 -11.28 2.18 -1.99
CA PHE A 41 -10.64 2.64 -0.78
C PHE A 41 -10.15 1.47 0.09
N ASN A 42 -8.84 1.34 0.16
CA ASN A 42 -8.14 0.29 0.89
C ASN A 42 -7.84 0.73 2.34
N CYS A 43 -8.25 -0.08 3.31
CA CYS A 43 -8.04 0.13 4.73
C CYS A 43 -6.85 -0.65 5.29
N LEU A 44 -6.23 -1.52 4.46
CA LEU A 44 -5.13 -2.40 4.88
C LEU A 44 -3.96 -1.64 5.53
N PHE A 45 -3.67 -0.43 5.05
CA PHE A 45 -2.60 0.43 5.55
C PHE A 45 -3.14 1.76 6.10
N CYS A 46 -4.32 1.75 6.73
CA CYS A 46 -4.91 2.95 7.35
C CYS A 46 -3.91 3.68 8.26
N TYR A 47 -3.14 2.94 9.06
CA TYR A 47 -1.93 3.46 9.64
C TYR A 47 -0.78 3.30 8.63
N CYS A 48 -0.40 4.40 7.99
CA CYS A 48 0.57 4.38 6.89
C CYS A 48 1.96 3.98 7.42
N PRO A 49 2.49 2.78 7.10
CA PRO A 49 3.80 2.36 7.58
C PRO A 49 4.94 3.21 6.98
N LEU A 50 4.67 3.88 5.86
CA LEU A 50 5.65 4.71 5.15
C LEU A 50 5.83 6.09 5.79
N TYR A 51 5.05 6.45 6.82
CA TYR A 51 5.20 7.74 7.50
C TYR A 51 6.63 7.94 8.01
N ALA A 52 7.21 6.88 8.59
CA ALA A 52 8.57 6.86 9.16
C ALA A 52 9.68 7.11 8.14
N LEU A 53 9.43 6.90 6.84
CA LEU A 53 10.40 7.17 5.78
C LEU A 53 10.54 8.68 5.47
N GLY A 54 9.77 9.55 6.13
CA GLY A 54 9.83 10.98 5.89
C GLY A 54 9.52 11.33 4.44
N ASP A 55 10.36 12.14 3.82
CA ASP A 55 10.22 12.58 2.43
C ASP A 55 10.48 11.47 1.39
N LYS A 56 11.14 10.38 1.78
CA LYS A 56 11.44 9.22 0.91
C LYS A 56 10.24 8.30 0.69
N CYS A 57 9.09 8.59 1.31
CA CYS A 57 7.91 7.74 1.26
C CYS A 57 7.18 7.77 -0.10
N GLY A 58 7.48 8.75 -0.97
CA GLY A 58 6.88 8.93 -2.30
C GLY A 58 5.36 9.18 -2.31
N GLY A 59 4.79 9.57 -1.16
CA GLY A 59 3.38 9.91 -1.02
C GLY A 59 3.10 11.40 -1.28
N ASN A 60 1.82 11.75 -1.38
CA ASN A 60 1.37 13.13 -1.52
C ASN A 60 1.19 13.79 -0.14
N PHE A 61 2.29 14.10 0.53
CA PHE A 61 2.31 14.77 1.83
C PHE A 61 2.80 16.22 1.68
N LYS A 62 2.63 17.01 2.74
CA LYS A 62 3.33 18.29 2.94
C LYS A 62 3.92 18.35 4.34
N TYR A 63 4.91 19.20 4.56
CA TYR A 63 5.34 19.55 5.91
C TYR A 63 4.64 20.84 6.34
N LEU A 64 4.12 20.84 7.56
CA LEU A 64 3.59 22.03 8.21
C LEU A 64 4.76 22.91 8.69
N GLU A 65 4.47 24.16 9.04
CA GLU A 65 5.49 25.12 9.51
C GLU A 65 6.28 24.62 10.73
N ASN A 66 5.65 23.79 11.57
CA ASN A 66 6.28 23.17 12.73
C ASN A 66 7.09 21.90 12.40
N GLY A 67 7.27 21.57 11.13
CA GLY A 67 8.01 20.39 10.67
C GLY A 67 7.26 19.06 10.78
N ILE A 68 5.99 19.06 11.21
CA ILE A 68 5.16 17.84 11.23
C ILE A 68 4.71 17.51 9.81
N LYS A 69 4.84 16.23 9.45
CA LYS A 69 4.39 15.71 8.16
C LYS A 69 2.87 15.53 8.17
N ASP A 70 2.18 16.25 7.29
CA ASP A 70 0.74 16.15 7.07
C ASP A 70 0.46 15.29 5.83
N CYS A 71 -0.19 14.14 6.07
CA CYS A 71 -0.59 13.18 5.05
C CYS A 71 -2.09 13.23 4.72
N SER A 72 -2.86 14.19 5.23
CA SER A 72 -4.32 14.24 5.06
C SER A 72 -4.82 14.31 3.61
N GLN A 73 -3.92 14.62 2.66
CA GLN A 73 -4.18 14.64 1.21
C GLN A 73 -3.56 13.43 0.47
N CYS A 74 -3.01 12.46 1.20
CA CYS A 74 -2.31 11.31 0.64
C CYS A 74 -3.24 10.10 0.56
N LEU A 75 -3.59 9.68 -0.66
CA LEU A 75 -4.32 8.44 -0.90
C LEU A 75 -3.39 7.24 -1.14
N LEU A 76 -2.07 7.41 -1.07
CA LEU A 76 -1.13 6.34 -1.41
C LEU A 76 -1.36 5.04 -0.63
N PRO A 77 -1.61 4.98 0.69
CA PRO A 77 -1.92 3.72 1.37
C PRO A 77 -3.35 3.22 1.12
N HIS A 78 -4.22 4.05 0.51
CA HIS A 78 -5.66 3.86 0.43
C HIS A 78 -6.19 3.46 -0.96
N ARG A 79 -5.32 3.15 -1.93
CA ARG A 79 -5.76 2.68 -3.24
C ARG A 79 -5.75 1.14 -3.30
N ARG A 80 -6.61 0.59 -4.16
CA ARG A 80 -6.69 -0.85 -4.43
C ARG A 80 -5.32 -1.47 -4.76
N ASN A 81 -4.50 -0.77 -5.54
CA ASN A 81 -3.23 -1.30 -6.06
C ASN A 81 -2.00 -0.89 -5.21
N SER A 82 -2.21 -0.38 -4.00
CA SER A 82 -1.11 0.15 -3.17
C SER A 82 -0.22 -0.92 -2.53
N TYR A 83 -0.68 -2.18 -2.48
CA TYR A 83 0.01 -3.24 -1.77
C TYR A 83 1.48 -3.40 -2.18
N ASP A 84 1.74 -3.57 -3.48
CA ASP A 84 3.11 -3.78 -3.96
C ASP A 84 4.03 -2.59 -3.66
N TYR A 85 3.50 -1.37 -3.76
CA TYR A 85 4.29 -0.18 -3.45
C TYR A 85 4.67 -0.14 -1.96
N VAL A 86 3.69 -0.35 -1.07
CA VAL A 86 3.92 -0.29 0.38
C VAL A 86 4.88 -1.39 0.82
N ILE A 87 4.68 -2.62 0.33
CA ILE A 87 5.54 -3.76 0.66
C ILE A 87 6.93 -3.62 0.02
N GLY A 88 7.02 -3.07 -1.20
CA GLY A 88 8.30 -2.78 -1.86
C GLY A 88 9.18 -1.78 -1.09
N LYS A 89 8.58 -0.92 -0.28
CA LYS A 89 9.26 0.01 0.63
C LYS A 89 9.62 -0.59 2.00
N TYR A 90 9.12 -1.78 2.32
CA TYR A 90 9.35 -2.41 3.62
C TYR A 90 10.84 -2.64 3.96
N PRO A 91 11.75 -2.97 3.01
CA PRO A 91 13.19 -3.02 3.30
C PRO A 91 13.78 -1.72 3.85
N GLU A 92 13.33 -0.56 3.36
CA GLU A 92 13.77 0.75 3.87
C GLU A 92 13.26 0.97 5.31
N ILE A 93 12.04 0.53 5.60
CA ILE A 93 11.46 0.59 6.95
C ILE A 93 12.22 -0.34 7.92
N MET A 94 12.57 -1.54 7.47
CA MET A 94 13.34 -2.49 8.29
C MET A 94 14.72 -1.94 8.66
N GLU A 95 15.35 -1.16 7.78
CA GLU A 95 16.63 -0.54 8.09
C GLU A 95 16.49 0.53 9.20
N LEU A 96 15.40 1.28 9.24
CA LEU A 96 15.10 2.20 10.35
C LEU A 96 14.90 1.48 11.68
N ALA A 97 14.33 0.28 11.65
CA ALA A 97 14.09 -0.54 12.84
C ALA A 97 15.31 -1.38 13.25
N ARG A 98 16.39 -1.39 12.46
CA ARG A 98 17.58 -2.19 12.73
C ARG A 98 18.23 -1.73 14.03
N ARG A 99 18.59 -2.68 14.89
CA ARG A 99 19.35 -2.40 16.12
C ARG A 99 20.63 -1.63 15.77
N PRO A 100 20.97 -0.55 16.51
CA PRO A 100 22.26 0.12 16.34
C PRO A 100 23.40 -0.87 16.52
N LYS A 101 24.39 -0.83 15.62
CA LYS A 101 25.55 -1.74 15.65
C LYS A 101 26.40 -1.57 16.93
N ASN A 102 26.23 -0.47 17.65
CA ASN A 102 26.90 -0.16 18.91
C ASN A 102 25.86 0.08 20.01
N THR A 103 25.30 -1.00 20.55
CA THR A 103 24.75 -0.96 21.92
C THR A 103 25.85 -1.54 22.81
N PRO A 104 26.27 -0.88 23.91
CA PRO A 104 27.19 -1.51 24.86
C PRO A 104 26.67 -2.86 25.36
#